data_AF-A0A821QTU7-F1
#
_entry.id   AF-A0A821QTU7-F1
#
_cell.length_a   1.000
_cell.length_b   1.000
_cell.length_c   1.000
_cell.angle_alpha   90.00
_cell.angle_beta   90.00
_cell.angle_gamma   90.00
#
_symmetry.space_group_name_H-M   'P 1'
#
loop_
_entity.id
_entity.type
_entity.pdbx_description
1 polymer ?
#
loop_
_entity_poly.entity_id
_entity_poly.type
_entity_poly.pdbx_seq_one_letter_code
_entity_poly.pdbx_strand_id
1 'polypeptide(L)'
;VESSYGAVCRSFNKFAFKDYDSEYSLSVQEKDMIEYFQSFARLPFSTAEPTGFDSRMVYRGYIDDLRNTDNAWVEAEIWNFHYDSDTPFPNLRTDGMAIWKDVTNNSRGFLIQSSILREIARIHDAYFE
;
A
#
# COMPACT_ATOMS: atom_id res chain seq x y z
N VAL A 1 -5.20 19.81 12.79
CA VAL A 1 -4.49 18.53 13.09
C VAL A 1 -4.53 17.73 11.80
N GLU A 2 -3.38 17.21 11.37
CA GLU A 2 -3.30 16.45 10.14
C GLU A 2 -3.96 15.07 10.27
N SER A 3 -4.62 14.60 9.22
CA SER A 3 -5.12 13.22 9.17
C SER A 3 -3.99 12.19 8.99
N SER A 4 -4.21 10.96 9.45
CA SER A 4 -3.31 9.83 9.18
C SER A 4 -3.09 9.62 7.68
N TYR A 5 -4.13 9.80 6.86
CA TYR A 5 -4.07 9.70 5.40
C TYR A 5 -3.20 10.79 4.76
N GLY A 6 -3.31 12.04 5.25
CA GLY A 6 -2.45 13.14 4.83
C GLY A 6 -0.97 12.89 5.14
N ALA A 7 -0.69 12.32 6.32
CA ALA A 7 0.67 11.99 6.74
C ALA A 7 1.31 10.92 5.85
N VAL A 8 0.53 9.90 5.43
CA VAL A 8 0.97 8.88 4.48
C VAL A 8 1.25 9.49 3.10
N CYS A 9 0.31 10.27 2.55
CA CYS A 9 0.47 10.88 1.23
C CYS A 9 1.66 11.84 1.17
N ARG A 10 1.84 12.70 2.18
CA ARG A 10 2.98 13.61 2.25
C ARG A 10 4.30 12.85 2.40
N SER A 11 4.36 11.84 3.28
CA SER A 11 5.57 11.03 3.41
C SER A 11 5.90 10.37 2.08
N PHE A 12 4.92 9.75 1.43
CA PHE A 12 5.10 9.12 0.13
C PHE A 12 5.63 10.12 -0.89
N ASN A 13 4.98 11.25 -1.13
CA ASN A 13 5.44 12.20 -2.15
C ASN A 13 6.83 12.79 -1.86
N LYS A 14 7.08 13.19 -0.60
CA LYS A 14 8.38 13.72 -0.18
C LYS A 14 9.51 12.73 -0.47
N PHE A 15 9.25 11.44 -0.27
CA PHE A 15 10.26 10.40 -0.39
C PHE A 15 10.32 9.84 -1.82
N ALA A 16 9.19 9.41 -2.38
CA ALA A 16 9.06 8.87 -3.72
C ALA A 16 9.41 9.89 -4.81
N PHE A 17 8.89 11.12 -4.71
CA PHE A 17 9.00 12.14 -5.76
C PHE A 17 9.94 13.29 -5.42
N LYS A 18 10.55 13.28 -4.23
CA LYS A 18 11.41 14.37 -3.75
C LYS A 18 10.68 15.73 -3.77
N ASP A 19 9.36 15.71 -3.60
CA ASP A 19 8.54 16.92 -3.56
C ASP A 19 8.50 17.44 -2.11
N TYR A 20 9.46 18.31 -1.79
CA TYR A 20 9.66 18.86 -0.45
C TYR A 20 8.82 20.11 -0.18
N ASP A 21 8.34 20.79 -1.23
CA ASP A 21 7.82 22.16 -1.15
C ASP A 21 6.30 22.26 -1.34
N SER A 22 5.63 21.18 -1.76
CA SER A 22 4.19 21.19 -1.94
C SER A 22 3.43 21.29 -0.60
N GLU A 23 2.55 22.27 -0.47
CA GLU A 23 1.58 22.39 0.63
C GLU A 23 0.53 21.28 0.51
N TYR A 24 0.79 20.13 1.12
CA TYR A 24 -0.19 19.05 1.18
C TYR A 24 -1.39 19.46 2.04
N SER A 25 -2.58 19.20 1.51
CA SER A 25 -3.82 19.39 2.27
C SER A 25 -3.77 18.58 3.58
N LEU A 26 -3.94 19.27 4.71
CA LEU A 26 -3.97 18.63 6.03
C LEU A 26 -5.25 17.81 6.26
N SER A 27 -6.23 17.90 5.35
CA SER A 27 -7.56 17.30 5.46
C SER A 27 -7.80 16.13 4.49
N VAL A 28 -6.74 15.52 3.95
CA VAL A 28 -6.84 14.34 3.07
C VAL A 28 -7.68 13.26 3.76
N GLN A 29 -8.75 12.85 3.08
CA GLN A 29 -9.62 11.75 3.49
C GLN A 29 -9.11 10.43 2.92
N GLU A 30 -9.67 9.32 3.40
CA GLU A 30 -9.36 7.98 2.91
C GLU A 30 -9.54 7.86 1.39
N LYS A 31 -10.65 8.40 0.87
CA LYS A 31 -10.96 8.40 -0.56
C LYS A 31 -9.89 9.13 -1.38
N ASP A 32 -9.44 10.28 -0.90
CA ASP A 32 -8.43 11.09 -1.61
C ASP A 32 -7.10 10.33 -1.69
N MET A 33 -6.73 9.62 -0.61
CA MET A 33 -5.55 8.77 -0.57
C MET A 33 -5.68 7.60 -1.56
N ILE A 34 -6.82 6.91 -1.58
CA ILE A 34 -7.09 5.82 -2.53
C ILE A 34 -6.99 6.32 -3.98
N GLU A 35 -7.66 7.42 -4.32
CA GLU A 35 -7.63 7.99 -5.67
C GLU A 35 -6.21 8.43 -6.07
N TYR A 36 -5.49 9.07 -5.16
CA TYR A 36 -4.10 9.46 -5.35
C TYR A 36 -3.23 8.24 -5.69
N PHE A 37 -3.35 7.17 -4.92
CA PHE A 37 -2.54 5.98 -5.08
C PHE A 37 -2.96 5.10 -6.28
N GLN A 38 -4.24 5.11 -6.63
CA GLN A 38 -4.76 4.50 -7.85
C GLN A 38 -4.19 5.16 -9.11
N SER A 39 -3.83 6.44 -9.06
CA SER A 39 -3.21 7.12 -10.21
C SER A 39 -1.87 6.51 -10.64
N PHE A 40 -1.19 5.75 -9.76
CA PHE A 40 0.05 5.02 -10.06
C PHE A 40 -0.18 3.60 -10.58
N ALA A 41 -1.43 3.15 -10.72
CA ALA A 41 -1.71 1.83 -11.23
C ALA A 41 -1.28 1.77 -12.70
N ARG A 42 -0.39 0.83 -13.07
CA ARG A 42 0.04 0.67 -14.47
C ARG A 42 -1.16 0.34 -15.34
N LEU A 43 -1.65 1.33 -16.08
CA LEU A 43 -2.55 1.08 -17.20
C LEU A 43 -1.73 0.48 -18.36
N PRO A 44 -2.23 -0.57 -19.04
CA PRO A 44 -1.50 -1.28 -20.10
C PRO A 44 -1.11 -0.42 -21.32
N PHE A 45 -1.53 0.86 -21.36
CA PHE A 45 -1.27 1.80 -22.44
C PHE A 45 -0.70 3.15 -21.97
N SER A 46 -0.25 3.25 -20.72
CA SER A 46 0.34 4.51 -20.23
C SER A 46 1.70 4.77 -20.89
N THR A 47 1.86 5.93 -21.52
CA THR A 47 3.13 6.42 -22.07
C THR A 47 3.88 7.32 -21.09
N ALA A 48 3.43 7.40 -19.84
CA ALA A 48 4.10 8.18 -18.81
C ALA A 48 5.43 7.50 -18.42
N GLU A 49 6.46 8.31 -18.16
CA GLU A 49 7.73 7.82 -17.66
C GLU A 49 7.52 6.98 -16.39
N PRO A 50 8.18 5.82 -16.26
CA PRO A 50 8.04 4.96 -15.09
C PRO A 50 8.43 5.76 -13.84
N THR A 51 7.49 5.91 -12.90
CA THR A 51 7.73 6.56 -11.61
C THR A 51 8.58 5.71 -10.66
N GLY A 52 8.94 4.49 -11.07
CA GLY A 52 9.52 3.45 -10.20
C GLY A 52 8.49 2.81 -9.27
N PHE A 53 7.21 3.18 -9.34
CA PHE A 53 6.14 2.62 -8.54
C PHE A 53 5.10 1.93 -9.41
N ASP A 54 4.54 0.83 -8.90
CA ASP A 54 3.34 0.18 -9.44
C ASP A 54 2.33 -0.02 -8.30
N SER A 55 1.05 0.16 -8.59
CA SER A 55 -0.02 -0.14 -7.65
C SER A 55 -1.02 -1.13 -8.23
N ARG A 56 -1.41 -2.11 -7.41
CA ARG A 56 -2.36 -3.16 -7.80
C ARG A 56 -3.32 -3.48 -6.67
N MET A 57 -4.59 -3.60 -6.99
CA MET A 57 -5.59 -4.18 -6.09
C MET A 57 -5.38 -5.70 -6.05
N VAL A 58 -5.13 -6.24 -4.87
CA VAL A 58 -4.86 -7.66 -4.63
C VAL A 58 -6.13 -8.39 -4.21
N TYR A 59 -6.96 -7.72 -3.41
CA TYR A 59 -8.17 -8.31 -2.86
C TYR A 59 -9.28 -7.27 -2.71
N ARG A 60 -10.52 -7.67 -2.96
CA ARG A 60 -11.71 -6.90 -2.61
C ARG A 60 -12.84 -7.85 -2.25
N GLY A 61 -13.39 -7.73 -1.04
CA GLY A 61 -14.56 -8.48 -0.61
C GLY A 61 -14.54 -8.88 0.86
N TYR A 62 -15.31 -9.92 1.18
CA TYR A 62 -15.55 -10.44 2.53
C TYR A 62 -14.27 -10.88 3.26
N ILE A 63 -14.12 -10.53 4.54
CA ILE A 63 -13.10 -11.11 5.42
C ILE A 63 -13.79 -12.04 6.40
N ASP A 64 -13.27 -13.27 6.52
CA ASP A 64 -13.64 -14.17 7.61
C ASP A 64 -13.09 -13.62 8.94
N ASP A 65 -13.97 -12.94 9.68
CA ASP A 65 -13.67 -12.23 10.91
C ASP A 65 -14.61 -12.72 12.01
N LEU A 66 -14.09 -12.89 13.23
CA LEU A 66 -14.87 -13.33 14.39
C LEU A 66 -16.02 -12.37 14.76
N ARG A 67 -16.01 -11.14 14.22
CA ARG A 67 -17.07 -10.13 14.40
C ARG A 67 -18.25 -10.33 13.45
N ASN A 68 -18.14 -11.20 12.46
CA ASN A 68 -19.19 -11.43 11.49
C ASN A 68 -20.42 -12.08 12.15
N THR A 69 -21.61 -11.67 11.72
CA THR A 69 -22.91 -12.18 12.15
C THR A 69 -23.81 -12.37 10.93
N ASP A 70 -25.00 -12.93 11.12
CA ASP A 70 -25.97 -13.14 10.04
C ASP A 70 -26.35 -11.86 9.27
N ASN A 71 -26.22 -10.68 9.90
CA ASN A 71 -26.66 -9.40 9.33
C ASN A 71 -25.56 -8.33 9.23
N ALA A 72 -24.31 -8.66 9.60
CA ALA A 72 -23.19 -7.72 9.51
C ALA A 72 -21.89 -8.48 9.31
N TRP A 73 -21.08 -8.04 8.35
CA TRP A 73 -19.78 -8.64 8.05
C TRP A 73 -18.72 -7.59 7.73
N VAL A 74 -17.47 -8.01 7.82
CA VAL A 74 -16.30 -7.20 7.45
C VAL A 74 -15.98 -7.44 5.98
N GLU A 75 -15.79 -6.36 5.23
CA GLU A 75 -15.17 -6.38 3.90
C GLU A 75 -13.87 -5.58 3.93
N ALA A 76 -12.96 -5.87 3.00
CA ALA A 76 -11.80 -5.04 2.76
C ALA A 76 -11.48 -4.93 1.27
N GLU A 77 -10.83 -3.82 0.94
CA GLU A 77 -10.11 -3.63 -0.31
C GLU A 77 -8.62 -3.48 0.01
N ILE A 78 -7.78 -4.28 -0.63
CA ILE A 78 -6.36 -4.42 -0.29
C ILE A 78 -5.53 -4.10 -1.51
N TRP A 79 -4.69 -3.09 -1.35
CA TRP A 79 -3.82 -2.58 -2.40
C TRP A 79 -2.37 -2.87 -2.06
N ASN A 80 -1.62 -3.33 -3.04
CA ASN A 80 -0.17 -3.42 -2.99
C ASN A 80 0.44 -2.27 -3.77
N PHE A 81 1.30 -1.52 -3.08
CA PHE A 81 2.16 -0.49 -3.67
C PHE A 81 3.57 -1.04 -3.72
N HIS A 82 4.02 -1.37 -4.92
CA HIS A 82 5.33 -1.91 -5.16
C HIS A 82 6.27 -0.83 -5.67
N TYR A 83 7.50 -0.86 -5.17
CA TYR A 83 8.56 0.03 -5.61
C TYR A 83 9.63 -0.79 -6.33
N ASP A 84 9.71 -0.57 -7.64
CA ASP A 84 10.58 -1.22 -8.60
C ASP A 84 11.53 -0.15 -9.16
N SER A 85 12.44 0.31 -8.32
CA SER A 85 13.50 1.24 -8.69
C SER A 85 14.83 0.72 -8.16
N ASP A 86 15.90 0.90 -8.94
CA ASP A 86 17.27 0.60 -8.52
C ASP A 86 17.76 1.49 -7.37
N THR A 87 17.00 2.53 -7.03
CA THR A 87 17.27 3.38 -5.87
C THR A 87 16.65 2.77 -4.61
N PRO A 88 17.32 2.78 -3.45
CA PRO A 88 16.72 2.30 -2.20
C PRO A 88 15.44 3.06 -1.90
N PHE A 89 14.36 2.36 -1.50
CA PHE A 89 13.16 3.04 -1.02
C PHE A 89 13.57 3.94 0.15
N PRO A 90 13.22 5.23 0.13
CA PRO A 90 13.68 6.14 1.17
C PRO A 90 13.18 5.64 2.51
N ASN A 91 14.02 5.74 3.54
CA ASN A 91 13.62 5.37 4.90
C ASN A 91 12.37 6.17 5.29
N LEU A 92 11.20 5.54 5.16
CA LEU A 92 9.97 6.03 5.75
C LEU A 92 10.25 5.95 7.25
N ARG A 93 10.67 7.07 7.85
CA ARG A 93 10.81 7.16 9.30
C ARG A 93 9.41 7.10 9.87
N THR A 94 8.87 5.89 9.98
CA THR A 94 8.03 5.57 11.12
C THR A 94 8.98 5.73 12.31
N ASP A 95 8.60 6.62 13.21
CA ASP A 95 9.01 6.94 14.57
C ASP A 95 9.50 5.75 15.45
N GLY A 96 10.33 4.86 14.90
CA GLY A 96 10.88 3.65 15.51
C GLY A 96 9.95 2.44 15.52
N MET A 97 8.69 2.57 15.10
CA MET A 97 7.68 1.52 15.30
C MET A 97 7.51 0.54 14.13
N ALA A 98 7.99 0.86 12.92
CA ALA A 98 7.95 -0.05 11.79
C ALA A 98 9.33 -0.21 11.14
N ILE A 99 9.59 -1.42 10.65
CA ILE A 99 10.78 -1.81 9.91
C ILE A 99 10.36 -2.57 8.67
N TRP A 100 11.15 -2.44 7.60
CA TRP A 100 11.03 -3.33 6.44
C TRP A 100 11.32 -4.77 6.87
N LYS A 101 10.53 -5.70 6.35
CA LYS A 101 10.69 -7.14 6.58
C LYS A 101 10.50 -7.89 5.28
N ASP A 102 11.20 -9.00 5.17
CA ASP A 102 11.03 -9.94 4.07
C ASP A 102 9.61 -10.49 4.07
N VAL A 103 9.02 -10.55 2.88
CA VAL A 103 7.68 -11.11 2.66
C VAL A 103 7.79 -12.64 2.72
N THR A 104 7.41 -13.22 3.84
CA THR A 104 7.48 -14.67 4.11
C THR A 104 6.16 -15.16 4.72
N ASN A 105 5.93 -16.46 4.69
CA ASN A 105 4.77 -17.13 5.29
C ASN A 105 4.84 -17.15 6.83
N ASN A 106 5.99 -16.82 7.42
CA ASN A 106 6.22 -16.78 8.87
C ASN A 106 5.76 -15.45 9.52
N SER A 107 5.09 -14.58 8.77
CA SER A 107 4.46 -13.39 9.36
C SER A 107 3.31 -13.82 10.27
N ARG A 108 3.56 -13.89 11.58
CA ARG A 108 2.49 -14.07 12.59
C ARG A 108 1.54 -12.88 12.49
N GLY A 109 0.32 -13.13 12.00
CA GLY A 109 -0.69 -12.13 11.72
C GLY A 109 -2.05 -12.76 11.37
N PHE A 110 -3.01 -11.95 10.94
CA PHE A 110 -4.35 -12.41 10.55
C PHE A 110 -4.27 -13.42 9.39
N LEU A 111 -5.12 -14.45 9.39
CA LEU A 111 -5.14 -15.52 8.38
C LEU A 111 -5.16 -14.98 6.94
N ILE A 112 -5.87 -13.87 6.71
CA ILE A 112 -5.94 -13.22 5.39
C ILE A 112 -4.58 -12.73 4.92
N GLN A 113 -3.74 -12.24 5.85
CA GLN A 113 -2.46 -11.61 5.52
C GLN A 113 -1.52 -12.60 4.83
N SER A 114 -1.49 -13.88 5.28
CA SER A 114 -0.66 -14.90 4.65
C SER A 114 -1.06 -15.18 3.18
N SER A 115 -2.37 -15.26 2.91
CA SER A 115 -2.88 -15.50 1.55
C SER A 115 -2.64 -14.30 0.63
N ILE A 116 -2.78 -13.08 1.15
CA ILE A 116 -2.53 -11.85 0.41
C ILE A 116 -1.05 -11.68 0.12
N LEU A 117 -0.18 -11.91 1.12
CA LEU A 117 1.27 -11.78 0.95
C LEU A 117 1.79 -12.82 -0.05
N ARG A 118 1.25 -14.04 -0.02
CA ARG A 118 1.53 -15.05 -1.04
C ARG A 118 1.12 -14.59 -2.43
N GLU A 119 -0.07 -14.01 -2.56
CA GLU A 119 -0.55 -13.50 -3.85
C GLU A 119 0.29 -12.33 -4.36
N ILE A 120 0.69 -11.41 -3.47
CA ILE A 120 1.62 -10.32 -3.80
C ILE A 120 2.95 -10.89 -4.29
N ALA A 121 3.53 -11.88 -3.59
CA ALA A 121 4.77 -12.51 -4.02
C ALA A 121 4.62 -13.15 -5.40
N ARG A 122 3.52 -13.86 -5.64
CA ARG A 122 3.19 -14.46 -6.95
C ARG A 122 3.05 -13.41 -8.06
N ILE A 123 2.43 -12.27 -7.78
CA ILE A 123 2.25 -11.17 -8.74
C ILE A 123 3.60 -10.59 -9.20
N HIS A 124 4.59 -10.57 -8.32
CA HIS A 124 5.93 -10.02 -8.57
C HIS A 124 6.98 -11.10 -8.91
N ASP A 125 6.56 -12.35 -9.11
CA ASP A 125 7.46 -13.50 -9.31
C ASP A 125 8.55 -13.61 -8.22
N ALA A 126 8.18 -13.24 -7.00
CA ALA A 126 9.06 -13.24 -5.84
C ALA A 126 8.94 -14.56 -5.06
N TYR A 127 10.03 -14.93 -4.40
CA TYR A 127 10.08 -16.08 -3.52
C TYR A 127 9.19 -15.92 -2.29
N PHE A 128 8.55 -17.01 -1.85
CA PHE A 128 7.66 -17.03 -0.68
C PHE A 128 7.72 -18.40 0.02
N GLU A 129 8.27 -18.44 1.24
CA GLU A 129 8.32 -19.64 2.10
C GLU A 129 7.77 -19.39 3.50
#